data_AF-A0A1E4PXV3-F1
#
_entry.id   AF-A0A1E4PXV3-F1
#
_cell.length_a   1.000
_cell.length_b   1.000
_cell.length_c   1.000
_cell.angle_alpha   90.00
_cell.angle_beta   90.00
_cell.angle_gamma   90.00
#
_symmetry.space_group_name_H-M   'P 1'
#
loop_
_entity.id
_entity.type
_entity.pdbx_description
1 polymer ?
#
loop_
_entity_poly.entity_id
_entity_poly.type
_entity_poly.pdbx_seq_one_letter_code
_entity_poly.pdbx_strand_id
1 'polypeptide(L)'
;MMSNIHRLLPRLVLNRRLLQALVDEHQPSCMLGFVQERQQVLPLIALGLREIEDLAQLGDGFRLGHQVVLVRGAETLRLDFEFQGRMPLQVLLNPTNIVVQRVLEALAEAQGYFVLVVGAHGVTTFRADNGAQERQQFGGLCRRDQTGTIRPDRFASLERTWREHSTEGASLVWLGRDDPGLLDLSGPQRYELRPAV
;
A
#
# COMPACT_ATOMS: atom_id res chain seq x y z
N MET A 1 -35.11 16.88 17.25
CA MET A 1 -33.75 17.46 17.16
C MET A 1 -32.81 16.39 16.64
N MET A 2 -32.38 16.49 15.37
CA MET A 2 -31.32 15.62 14.83
C MET A 2 -29.99 16.27 15.20
N SER A 3 -29.25 15.67 16.12
CA SER A 3 -27.89 16.10 16.43
C SER A 3 -27.03 15.80 15.20
N ASN A 4 -26.58 16.83 14.49
CA ASN A 4 -25.51 16.71 13.50
C ASN A 4 -24.23 16.37 14.27
N ILE A 5 -24.03 15.09 14.56
CA ILE A 5 -22.75 14.59 15.04
C ILE A 5 -21.80 14.69 13.83
N HIS A 6 -21.09 15.80 13.72
CA HIS A 6 -19.95 15.92 12.83
C HIS A 6 -18.95 14.82 13.24
N ARG A 7 -18.90 13.72 12.48
CA ARG A 7 -17.85 12.71 12.67
C ARG A 7 -16.53 13.38 12.33
N LEU A 8 -15.80 13.81 13.36
CA LEU A 8 -14.43 14.25 13.22
C LEU A 8 -13.65 13.13 12.54
N LEU A 9 -13.11 13.43 11.36
CA LEU A 9 -12.24 12.51 10.64
C LEU A 9 -11.05 12.16 11.55
N PRO A 10 -10.65 10.88 11.58
CA PRO A 10 -9.63 10.42 12.49
C PRO A 10 -8.27 11.05 12.15
N ARG A 11 -7.48 11.33 13.19
CA ARG A 11 -6.06 11.68 13.01
C ARG A 11 -5.28 10.42 12.68
N LEU A 12 -4.45 10.50 11.65
CA LEU A 12 -3.60 9.40 11.20
C LEU A 12 -2.14 9.77 11.42
N VAL A 13 -1.38 8.88 12.06
CA VAL A 13 0.06 9.07 12.26
C VAL A 13 0.81 7.97 11.52
N LEU A 14 1.74 8.35 10.65
CA LEU A 14 2.57 7.43 9.88
C LEU A 14 4.05 7.78 10.01
N ASN A 15 4.91 6.95 9.44
CA ASN A 15 6.32 7.23 9.35
C ASN A 15 6.61 8.31 8.29
N ARG A 16 7.25 9.41 8.69
CA ARG A 16 7.60 10.54 7.84
C ARG A 16 8.50 10.14 6.67
N ARG A 17 9.42 9.19 6.88
CA ARG A 17 10.33 8.72 5.82
C ARG A 17 9.58 7.98 4.72
N LEU A 18 8.51 7.25 5.08
CA LEU A 18 7.62 6.62 4.11
C LEU A 18 6.93 7.68 3.24
N LEU A 19 6.35 8.70 3.87
CA LEU A 19 5.70 9.78 3.12
C LEU A 19 6.69 10.55 2.24
N GLN A 20 7.87 10.87 2.77
CA GLN A 20 8.91 11.58 2.02
C GLN A 20 9.37 10.76 0.82
N ALA A 21 9.57 9.45 0.96
CA ALA A 21 9.95 8.58 -0.15
C ALA A 21 8.91 8.57 -1.28
N LEU A 22 7.61 8.62 -0.96
CA LEU A 22 6.55 8.74 -1.96
C LEU A 22 6.48 10.11 -2.63
N VAL A 23 6.82 11.17 -1.90
CA VAL A 23 6.84 12.55 -2.43
C VAL A 23 8.05 12.78 -3.35
N ASP A 24 9.20 12.20 -3.00
CA ASP A 24 10.44 12.33 -3.76
C ASP A 24 10.43 11.49 -5.05
N GLU A 25 9.63 10.41 -5.09
CA GLU A 25 9.48 9.59 -6.28
C GLU A 25 8.54 10.26 -7.30
N HIS A 26 9.03 10.39 -8.54
CA HIS A 26 8.30 11.04 -9.61
C HIS A 26 7.43 10.05 -10.39
N GLN A 27 7.82 8.77 -10.42
CA GLN A 27 7.03 7.72 -11.06
C GLN A 27 5.83 7.31 -10.17
N PRO A 28 4.72 6.84 -10.78
CA PRO A 28 3.67 6.17 -10.05
C PRO A 28 4.27 5.06 -9.18
N SER A 29 3.99 5.07 -7.88
CA SER A 29 4.73 4.25 -6.91
C SER A 29 3.85 3.69 -5.80
N CYS A 30 4.36 2.66 -5.12
CA CYS A 30 3.70 1.99 -4.01
C CYS A 30 4.69 1.69 -2.87
N MET A 31 4.21 1.84 -1.65
CA MET A 31 4.87 1.51 -0.39
C MET A 31 3.91 0.78 0.54
N LEU A 32 4.47 -0.11 1.37
CA LEU A 32 3.75 -0.75 2.47
C LEU A 32 4.26 -0.20 3.80
N GLY A 33 3.37 -0.08 4.78
CA GLY A 33 3.72 0.43 6.09
C GLY A 33 2.65 0.19 7.14
N PHE A 34 2.74 0.98 8.20
CA PHE A 34 1.72 1.06 9.23
C PHE A 34 1.25 2.50 9.42
N VAL A 35 0.01 2.63 9.86
CA VAL A 35 -0.59 3.89 10.29
C VAL A 35 -1.20 3.70 11.67
N GLN A 36 -1.05 4.69 12.53
CA GLN A 36 -1.70 4.73 13.82
C GLN A 36 -2.97 5.58 13.73
N GLU A 37 -4.12 4.97 14.01
CA GLU A 37 -5.42 5.61 14.16
C GLU A 37 -5.87 5.41 15.61
N ARG A 38 -6.13 6.50 16.36
CA ARG A 38 -6.69 6.42 17.73
C ARG A 38 -5.96 5.41 18.66
N GLN A 39 -4.63 5.40 18.61
CA GLN A 39 -3.74 4.48 19.35
C GLN A 39 -3.67 3.03 18.82
N GLN A 40 -4.49 2.67 17.84
CA GLN A 40 -4.38 1.39 17.15
C GLN A 40 -3.43 1.50 15.97
N VAL A 41 -2.50 0.55 15.84
CA VAL A 41 -1.65 0.41 14.65
C VAL A 41 -2.34 -0.50 13.65
N LEU A 42 -2.50 -0.01 12.43
CA LEU A 42 -3.20 -0.67 11.34
C LEU A 42 -2.31 -0.76 10.09
N PRO A 43 -2.49 -1.79 9.24
CA PRO A 43 -1.78 -1.89 7.97
C PRO A 43 -2.04 -0.68 7.08
N LEU A 44 -1.02 -0.26 6.35
CA LEU A 44 -1.07 0.84 5.39
C LEU A 44 -0.51 0.39 4.06
N ILE A 45 -1.26 0.65 2.99
CA ILE A 45 -0.77 0.63 1.62
C ILE A 45 -0.76 2.07 1.13
N ALA A 46 0.37 2.56 0.63
CA ALA A 46 0.53 3.96 0.27
C ALA A 46 0.97 4.08 -1.19
N LEU A 47 0.22 4.87 -1.97
CA LEU A 47 0.42 5.08 -3.40
C LEU A 47 0.88 6.51 -3.67
N GLY A 48 1.88 6.67 -4.54
CA GLY A 48 2.30 7.97 -5.05
C GLY A 48 1.83 8.10 -6.49
N LEU A 49 0.81 8.93 -6.75
CA LEU A 49 0.19 9.12 -8.06
C LEU A 49 0.26 10.60 -8.46
N ARG A 50 1.47 11.07 -8.77
CA ARG A 50 1.78 12.48 -9.07
C ARG A 50 1.04 13.01 -10.29
N GLU A 51 0.62 12.14 -11.19
CA GLU A 51 -0.18 12.45 -12.37
C GLU A 51 -1.64 12.82 -12.04
N ILE A 52 -2.09 12.58 -10.81
CA ILE A 52 -3.43 12.93 -10.35
C ILE A 52 -3.38 14.30 -9.69
N GLU A 53 -3.86 15.31 -10.40
CA GLU A 53 -3.97 16.69 -9.89
C GLU A 53 -5.09 16.82 -8.85
N ASP A 54 -6.26 16.24 -9.16
CA ASP A 54 -7.43 16.24 -8.29
C ASP A 54 -7.75 14.82 -7.80
N LEU A 55 -7.52 14.59 -6.51
CA LEU A 55 -7.74 13.31 -5.86
C LEU A 55 -9.24 12.96 -5.72
N ALA A 56 -10.17 13.91 -5.92
CA ALA A 56 -11.60 13.62 -5.97
C ALA A 56 -11.95 12.71 -7.17
N GLN A 57 -11.11 12.68 -8.21
CA GLN A 57 -11.27 11.78 -9.36
C GLN A 57 -11.11 10.29 -9.00
N LEU A 58 -10.58 9.97 -7.83
CA LEU A 58 -10.49 8.58 -7.35
C LEU A 58 -11.84 8.02 -6.89
N GLY A 59 -12.86 8.87 -6.78
CA GLY A 59 -14.19 8.50 -6.30
C GLY A 59 -14.20 8.17 -4.81
N ASP A 60 -15.22 7.42 -4.39
CA ASP A 60 -15.48 7.14 -2.97
C ASP A 60 -14.68 5.96 -2.41
N GLY A 61 -13.87 5.28 -3.23
CA GLY A 61 -13.17 4.08 -2.79
C GLY A 61 -12.33 3.40 -3.87
N PHE A 62 -11.92 2.18 -3.54
CA PHE A 62 -11.08 1.35 -4.39
C PHE A 62 -11.50 -0.12 -4.27
N ARG A 63 -11.07 -0.94 -5.22
CA ARG A 63 -11.02 -2.40 -5.06
C ARG A 63 -9.57 -2.85 -5.05
N LEU A 64 -9.24 -3.72 -4.11
CA LEU A 64 -7.93 -4.36 -4.02
C LEU A 64 -8.03 -5.81 -4.49
N GLY A 65 -7.28 -6.13 -5.53
CA GLY A 65 -6.97 -7.49 -5.94
C GLY A 65 -5.57 -7.88 -5.49
N HIS A 66 -5.34 -9.17 -5.23
CA HIS A 66 -4.01 -9.69 -4.97
C HIS A 66 -3.85 -11.10 -5.54
N GLN A 67 -2.67 -11.40 -6.09
CA GLN A 67 -2.40 -12.71 -6.68
C GLN A 67 -0.90 -13.04 -6.60
N VAL A 68 -0.57 -14.29 -6.30
CA VAL A 68 0.80 -14.79 -6.51
C VAL A 68 0.97 -15.10 -8.00
N VAL A 69 1.96 -14.48 -8.63
CA VAL A 69 2.27 -14.65 -10.05
C VAL A 69 3.73 -15.06 -10.24
N LEU A 70 3.99 -15.91 -11.23
CA LEU A 70 5.33 -16.32 -11.59
C LEU A 70 5.90 -15.38 -12.65
N VAL A 71 6.93 -14.62 -12.30
CA VAL A 71 7.63 -13.71 -13.22
C VAL A 71 9.01 -14.27 -13.46
N ARG A 72 9.25 -14.76 -14.68
CA ARG A 72 10.51 -15.43 -15.08
C ARG A 72 10.95 -16.52 -14.09
N GLY A 73 10.00 -17.33 -13.63
CA GLY A 73 10.22 -18.46 -12.72
C GLY A 73 10.38 -18.08 -11.25
N ALA A 74 10.20 -16.81 -10.88
CA ALA A 74 10.23 -16.34 -9.50
C ALA A 74 8.80 -16.02 -9.03
N GLU A 75 8.44 -16.49 -7.83
CA GLU A 75 7.14 -16.17 -7.21
C GLU A 75 7.11 -14.74 -6.70
N THR A 76 6.18 -13.95 -7.22
CA THR A 76 5.99 -12.54 -6.84
C THR A 76 4.55 -12.31 -6.44
N LEU A 77 4.30 -11.36 -5.54
CA LEU A 77 2.96 -10.94 -5.20
C LEU A 77 2.56 -9.76 -6.06
N ARG A 78 1.52 -9.89 -6.88
CA ARG A 78 0.88 -8.77 -7.55
C ARG A 78 -0.24 -8.23 -6.68
N LEU A 79 -0.27 -6.90 -6.51
CA LEU A 79 -1.45 -6.18 -6.03
C LEU A 79 -2.03 -5.35 -7.17
N ASP A 80 -3.35 -5.34 -7.27
CA ASP A 80 -4.11 -4.62 -8.28
C ASP A 80 -5.07 -3.64 -7.58
N PHE A 81 -5.04 -2.35 -7.94
CA PHE A 81 -5.91 -1.31 -7.39
C PHE A 81 -6.80 -0.78 -8.49
N GLU A 82 -8.11 -0.91 -8.32
CA GLU A 82 -9.10 -0.33 -9.21
C GLU A 82 -9.77 0.87 -8.54
N PHE A 83 -9.58 2.06 -9.11
CA PHE A 83 -10.31 3.27 -8.76
C PHE A 83 -11.36 3.56 -9.83
N GLN A 84 -12.44 4.25 -9.45
CA GLN A 84 -13.55 4.49 -10.37
C GLN A 84 -13.10 5.23 -11.63
N GLY A 85 -13.44 4.68 -12.80
CA GLY A 85 -13.14 5.30 -14.10
C GLY A 85 -11.65 5.32 -14.48
N ARG A 86 -10.79 4.60 -13.76
CA ARG A 86 -9.35 4.53 -14.04
C ARG A 86 -8.93 3.13 -14.47
N MET A 87 -7.86 3.07 -15.26
CA MET A 87 -7.17 1.82 -15.54
C MET A 87 -6.63 1.23 -14.23
N PRO A 88 -6.67 -0.11 -14.04
CA PRO A 88 -6.11 -0.74 -12.86
C PRO A 88 -4.64 -0.37 -12.68
N LEU A 89 -4.26 -0.06 -11.44
CA LEU A 89 -2.87 0.17 -11.06
C LEU A 89 -2.31 -1.13 -10.51
N GLN A 90 -1.12 -1.52 -10.92
CA GLN A 90 -0.54 -2.81 -10.57
C GLN A 90 0.85 -2.64 -9.98
N VAL A 91 1.16 -3.38 -8.93
CA VAL A 91 2.52 -3.43 -8.36
C VAL A 91 2.94 -4.88 -8.12
N LEU A 92 4.21 -5.19 -8.41
CA LEU A 92 4.83 -6.41 -7.95
C LEU A 92 5.59 -6.18 -6.65
N LEU A 93 5.38 -7.07 -5.70
CA LEU A 93 6.04 -7.08 -4.40
C LEU A 93 6.85 -8.37 -4.26
N ASN A 94 8.01 -8.25 -3.60
CA ASN A 94 8.80 -9.41 -3.22
C ASN A 94 8.14 -10.05 -1.99
N PRO A 95 7.55 -11.24 -2.07
CA PRO A 95 6.90 -11.87 -0.92
C PRO A 95 7.88 -12.18 0.22
N THR A 96 9.18 -12.28 -0.09
CA THR A 96 10.27 -12.55 0.88
C THR A 96 10.83 -11.30 1.55
N ASN A 97 10.41 -10.10 1.11
CA ASN A 97 10.81 -8.85 1.73
C ASN A 97 10.15 -8.73 3.12
N ILE A 98 10.95 -8.39 4.14
CA ILE A 98 10.49 -8.36 5.54
C ILE A 98 9.37 -7.34 5.77
N VAL A 99 9.39 -6.21 5.06
CA VAL A 99 8.33 -5.19 5.14
C VAL A 99 7.03 -5.74 4.55
N VAL A 100 7.12 -6.42 3.40
CA VAL A 100 5.98 -7.08 2.76
C VAL A 100 5.39 -8.14 3.69
N GLN A 101 6.21 -9.04 4.24
CA GLN A 101 5.75 -10.09 5.15
C GLN A 101 5.02 -9.51 6.37
N ARG A 102 5.62 -8.55 7.07
CA ARG A 102 5.02 -7.97 8.29
C ARG A 102 3.70 -7.25 8.01
N VAL A 103 3.57 -6.59 6.86
CA VAL A 103 2.32 -5.91 6.49
C VAL A 103 1.27 -6.91 6.04
N LEU A 104 1.62 -7.98 5.31
CA LEU A 104 0.69 -9.04 4.94
C LEU A 104 0.18 -9.83 6.16
N GLU A 105 1.05 -10.12 7.12
CA GLU A 105 0.66 -10.73 8.40
C GLU A 105 -0.34 -9.84 9.13
N ALA A 106 -0.07 -8.54 9.20
CA ALA A 106 -1.00 -7.60 9.82
C ALA A 106 -2.32 -7.48 9.04
N LEU A 107 -2.30 -7.57 7.71
CA LEU A 107 -3.51 -7.67 6.88
C LEU A 107 -4.25 -9.00 7.07
N ALA A 108 -3.59 -10.07 7.50
CA ALA A 108 -4.28 -11.32 7.82
C ALA A 108 -5.05 -11.23 9.16
N GLU A 109 -4.61 -10.35 10.07
CA GLU A 109 -5.15 -10.28 11.43
C GLU A 109 -6.06 -9.07 11.67
N ALA A 110 -5.75 -7.91 11.06
CA ALA A 110 -6.46 -6.67 11.33
C ALA A 110 -7.85 -6.64 10.68
N GLN A 111 -8.85 -6.10 11.39
CA GLN A 111 -10.22 -5.93 10.88
C GLN A 111 -10.35 -4.81 9.84
N GLY A 112 -9.29 -4.06 9.59
CA GLY A 112 -9.25 -3.01 8.58
C GLY A 112 -7.84 -2.55 8.30
N TYR A 113 -7.70 -1.78 7.23
CA TYR A 113 -6.44 -1.17 6.81
C TYR A 113 -6.71 0.16 6.12
N PHE A 114 -5.65 0.90 5.82
CA PHE A 114 -5.73 2.15 5.08
C PHE A 114 -5.05 2.04 3.73
N VAL A 115 -5.65 2.68 2.73
CA VAL A 115 -4.97 3.04 1.48
C VAL A 115 -4.78 4.55 1.48
N LEU A 116 -3.53 5.00 1.46
CA LEU A 116 -3.17 6.40 1.34
C LEU A 116 -2.74 6.70 -0.08
N VAL A 117 -3.23 7.79 -0.67
CA VAL A 117 -2.84 8.21 -2.01
C VAL A 117 -2.30 9.62 -1.96
N VAL A 118 -1.05 9.79 -2.38
CA VAL A 118 -0.39 11.09 -2.51
C VAL A 118 -0.55 11.51 -3.97
N GLY A 119 -1.34 12.55 -4.26
CA GLY A 119 -1.51 13.18 -5.58
C GLY A 119 -0.77 14.52 -5.72
N ALA A 120 -0.65 15.08 -6.93
CA ALA A 120 0.22 16.23 -7.24
C ALA A 120 0.22 17.33 -6.17
N HIS A 121 -0.96 17.68 -5.68
CA HIS A 121 -1.19 18.80 -4.76
C HIS A 121 -1.76 18.40 -3.40
N GLY A 122 -1.88 17.10 -3.10
CA GLY A 122 -2.56 16.68 -1.89
C GLY A 122 -2.39 15.21 -1.53
N VAL A 123 -3.07 14.83 -0.46
CA VAL A 123 -3.13 13.46 0.04
C VAL A 123 -4.58 13.13 0.36
N THR A 124 -5.02 11.94 -0.02
CA THR A 124 -6.31 11.37 0.41
C THR A 124 -6.08 10.00 1.03
N THR A 125 -7.03 9.55 1.85
CA THR A 125 -6.94 8.27 2.54
C THR A 125 -8.29 7.57 2.50
N PHE A 126 -8.27 6.29 2.15
CA PHE A 126 -9.40 5.39 2.19
C PHE A 126 -9.22 4.43 3.36
N ARG A 127 -10.26 4.24 4.16
CA ARG A 127 -10.33 3.16 5.15
C ARG A 127 -11.06 1.99 4.52
N ALA A 128 -10.43 0.82 4.55
CA ALA A 128 -11.07 -0.42 4.14
C ALA A 128 -11.33 -1.30 5.34
N ASP A 129 -12.53 -1.88 5.38
CA ASP A 129 -12.84 -2.96 6.28
C ASP A 129 -12.32 -4.26 5.67
N ASN A 130 -11.60 -5.02 6.48
CA ASN A 130 -10.95 -6.24 6.05
C ASN A 130 -11.77 -7.42 6.56
N GLY A 131 -12.65 -7.96 5.71
CA GLY A 131 -13.58 -9.03 6.07
C GLY A 131 -12.89 -10.35 6.42
N ALA A 132 -13.63 -11.32 6.97
CA ALA A 132 -13.06 -12.62 7.33
C ALA A 132 -12.45 -13.36 6.13
N GLN A 133 -13.08 -13.26 4.95
CA GLN A 133 -12.58 -13.87 3.72
C GLN A 133 -11.27 -13.22 3.26
N GLU A 134 -11.19 -11.89 3.27
CA GLU A 134 -10.00 -11.15 2.85
C GLU A 134 -8.82 -11.41 3.79
N ARG A 135 -9.06 -11.40 5.11
CA ARG A 135 -8.09 -11.86 6.12
C ARG A 135 -7.59 -13.28 5.88
N GLN A 136 -8.48 -14.22 5.56
CA GLN A 136 -8.09 -15.60 5.25
C GLN A 136 -7.22 -15.67 4.00
N GLN A 137 -7.52 -14.86 2.98
CA GLN A 137 -6.75 -14.80 1.75
C GLN A 137 -5.33 -14.26 1.99
N PHE A 138 -5.20 -13.15 2.73
CA PHE A 138 -3.89 -12.62 3.15
C PHE A 138 -3.11 -13.62 4.03
N GLY A 139 -3.79 -14.30 4.95
CA GLY A 139 -3.18 -15.38 5.76
C GLY A 139 -2.75 -16.59 4.93
N GLY A 140 -3.37 -16.82 3.77
CA GLY A 140 -2.93 -17.82 2.79
C GLY A 140 -1.63 -17.42 2.07
N LEU A 141 -1.42 -16.12 1.84
CA LEU A 141 -0.18 -15.59 1.25
C LEU A 141 1.01 -15.73 2.22
N CYS A 142 0.79 -15.51 3.52
CA CYS A 142 1.82 -15.62 4.56
C CYS A 142 2.29 -17.06 4.78
N ARG A 143 1.38 -18.04 4.63
CA ARG A 143 1.63 -19.47 4.88
C ARG A 143 2.23 -20.23 3.71
N ARG A 144 2.38 -19.60 2.54
CA ARG A 144 3.04 -20.24 1.40
C ARG A 144 4.52 -20.40 1.69
N ASP A 145 5.06 -21.59 1.42
CA ASP A 145 6.49 -21.88 1.48
C ASP A 145 7.23 -21.03 0.45
N GLN A 146 7.79 -19.90 0.89
CA GLN A 146 8.57 -18.98 0.06
C GLN A 146 10.00 -19.51 -0.17
N THR A 147 10.10 -20.77 -0.58
CA THR A 147 11.34 -21.57 -0.65
C THR A 147 12.37 -21.05 -1.65
N GLY A 148 12.00 -20.08 -2.49
CA GLY A 148 12.92 -19.30 -3.31
C GLY A 148 13.11 -17.89 -2.76
N THR A 149 14.12 -17.66 -1.92
CA THR A 149 14.54 -16.29 -1.56
C THR A 149 14.94 -15.53 -2.83
N ILE A 150 14.10 -14.60 -3.28
CA ILE A 150 14.44 -13.70 -4.38
C ILE A 150 15.33 -12.61 -3.79
N ARG A 151 16.62 -12.63 -4.15
CA ARG A 151 17.53 -11.57 -3.73
C ARG A 151 17.01 -10.19 -4.21
N PRO A 152 17.15 -9.12 -3.42
CA PRO A 152 16.59 -7.81 -3.75
C PRO A 152 17.02 -7.25 -5.12
N ASP A 153 18.28 -7.45 -5.51
CA ASP A 153 18.85 -7.04 -6.81
C ASP A 153 18.20 -7.77 -7.98
N ARG A 154 17.94 -9.08 -7.80
CA ARG A 154 17.19 -9.88 -8.77
C ARG A 154 15.74 -9.43 -8.85
N PHE A 155 15.11 -9.12 -7.72
CA PHE A 155 13.73 -8.63 -7.68
C PHE A 155 13.57 -7.30 -8.43
N ALA A 156 14.42 -6.31 -8.18
CA ALA A 156 14.36 -5.03 -8.87
C ALA A 156 14.50 -5.17 -10.40
N SER A 157 15.33 -6.11 -10.86
CA SER A 157 15.46 -6.41 -12.29
C SER A 157 14.20 -7.09 -12.87
N LEU A 158 13.58 -8.00 -12.10
CA LEU A 158 12.34 -8.66 -12.47
C LEU A 158 11.17 -7.67 -12.54
N GLU A 159 11.03 -6.81 -11.54
CA GLU A 159 10.02 -5.76 -11.47
C GLU A 159 10.13 -4.83 -12.67
N ARG A 160 11.34 -4.29 -12.95
CA ARG A 160 11.57 -3.44 -14.13
C ARG A 160 11.15 -4.13 -15.41
N THR A 161 11.58 -5.37 -15.60
CA THR A 161 11.26 -6.14 -16.82
C THR A 161 9.75 -6.38 -16.95
N TRP A 162 9.07 -6.68 -15.84
CA TRP A 162 7.61 -6.85 -15.87
C TRP A 162 6.90 -5.55 -16.20
N ARG A 163 7.32 -4.41 -15.63
CA ARG A 163 6.75 -3.09 -15.93
C ARG A 163 6.87 -2.73 -17.42
N GLU A 164 8.00 -3.06 -18.04
CA GLU A 164 8.24 -2.82 -19.48
C GLU A 164 7.30 -3.64 -20.39
N HIS A 165 6.80 -4.78 -19.92
CA HIS A 165 6.00 -5.72 -20.72
C HIS A 165 4.55 -5.84 -20.23
N SER A 166 4.15 -5.14 -19.18
CA SER A 166 2.80 -5.21 -18.65
C SER A 166 1.82 -4.51 -19.60
N THR A 167 0.71 -5.17 -19.89
CA THR A 167 -0.34 -4.67 -20.79
C THR A 167 -1.72 -4.56 -20.12
N GLU A 168 -1.85 -5.04 -18.88
CA GLU A 168 -3.13 -5.18 -18.18
C GLU A 168 -3.47 -3.96 -17.29
N GLY A 169 -2.52 -3.06 -17.07
CA GLY A 169 -2.71 -1.89 -16.20
C GLY A 169 -1.49 -0.99 -16.12
N ALA A 170 -1.63 0.15 -15.43
CA ALA A 170 -0.51 1.06 -15.19
C ALA A 170 0.35 0.51 -14.05
N SER A 171 1.64 0.29 -14.34
CA SER A 171 2.54 -0.35 -13.39
C SER A 171 3.21 0.64 -12.45
N LEU A 172 3.00 0.46 -11.15
CA LEU A 172 3.62 1.22 -10.08
C LEU A 172 5.02 0.68 -9.77
N VAL A 173 5.93 1.58 -9.41
CA VAL A 173 7.23 1.27 -8.83
C VAL A 173 7.05 0.79 -7.39
N TRP A 174 7.61 -0.37 -7.06
CA TRP A 174 7.76 -0.77 -5.67
C TRP A 174 8.96 -0.05 -5.05
N LEU A 175 8.73 0.88 -4.12
CA LEU A 175 9.82 1.64 -3.50
C LEU A 175 10.62 0.84 -2.46
N GLY A 176 10.17 -0.38 -2.13
CA GLY A 176 11.03 -1.52 -1.82
C GLY A 176 12.23 -1.32 -0.91
N ARG A 177 12.09 -0.49 0.12
CA ARG A 177 13.12 -0.36 1.12
C ARG A 177 12.99 -1.58 2.04
N ASP A 178 13.98 -2.48 2.00
CA ASP A 178 14.16 -3.57 2.98
C ASP A 178 14.46 -3.02 4.40
N ASP A 179 13.97 -1.83 4.73
CA ASP A 179 14.19 -1.09 5.96
C ASP A 179 12.96 -1.23 6.88
N PRO A 180 12.99 -2.16 7.85
CA PRO A 180 11.91 -2.31 8.82
C PRO A 180 11.73 -1.08 9.71
N GLY A 181 12.70 -0.14 9.75
CA GLY A 181 12.56 1.14 10.46
C GLY A 181 11.47 2.04 9.89
N LEU A 182 11.02 1.80 8.65
CA LEU A 182 9.85 2.48 8.07
C LEU A 182 8.52 2.02 8.68
N LEU A 183 8.50 0.84 9.29
CA LEU A 183 7.35 0.30 10.02
C LEU A 183 7.25 0.85 11.45
N ASP A 184 8.33 1.43 11.96
CA ASP A 184 8.34 1.96 13.31
C ASP A 184 7.58 3.29 13.38
N LEU A 185 6.55 3.31 14.23
CA LEU A 185 5.79 4.50 14.57
C LEU A 185 6.15 5.04 15.95
N SER A 186 6.99 4.37 16.75
CA SER A 186 7.36 4.80 18.11
C SER A 186 8.45 5.86 18.14
N GLY A 187 9.30 5.92 17.11
CA GLY A 187 10.41 6.87 17.02
C GLY A 187 10.04 8.32 16.67
N PRO A 188 11.06 9.20 16.53
CA PRO A 188 10.86 10.63 16.26
C PRO A 188 10.38 10.93 14.82
N GLN A 189 10.36 9.93 13.94
CA GLN A 189 10.00 10.07 12.53
C GLN A 189 8.48 10.01 12.31
N ARG A 190 7.67 10.52 13.24
CA ARG A 190 6.20 10.51 13.14
C ARG A 190 5.72 11.71 12.33
N TYR A 191 4.79 11.48 11.42
CA TYR A 191 4.09 12.51 10.68
C TYR A 191 2.58 12.37 10.90
N GLU A 192 1.92 13.45 11.30
CA GLU A 192 0.47 13.48 11.53
C GLU A 192 -0.23 14.04 10.29
N LEU A 193 -1.07 13.23 9.65
CA LEU A 193 -2.02 13.71 8.65
C LEU A 193 -3.23 14.27 9.36
N ARG A 194 -3.52 15.53 9.04
CA ARG A 194 -4.70 16.23 9.50
C ARG A 194 -5.73 16.24 8.37
N PRO A 195 -6.94 15.70 8.61
CA PRO A 195 -7.99 15.78 7.61
C PRO A 195 -8.30 17.24 7.28
N ALA A 196 -8.53 17.53 6.00
CA ALA A 196 -9.07 18.82 5.60
C ALA A 196 -10.47 18.98 6.23
N VAL A 197 -10.75 20.18 6.72
CA VAL A 197 -12.01 20.54 7.41
C VAL A 197 -13.09 20.82 6.40
#